data_AF-A0A924IY81-F1
#
_entry.id   AF-A0A924IY81-F1
#
_cell.length_a   1.000
_cell.length_b   1.000
_cell.length_c   1.000
_cell.angle_alpha   90.00
_cell.angle_beta   90.00
_cell.angle_gamma   90.00
#
_symmetry.space_group_name_H-M   'P 1'
#
loop_
_entity.id
_entity.type
_entity.pdbx_description
1 polymer ?
#
loop_
_entity_poly.entity_id
_entity_poly.type
_entity_poly.pdbx_seq_one_letter_code
_entity_poly.pdbx_strand_id
1 'polypeptide(L)' 'FKNWIFAKNAGQHNAFTEAQMQWLRMMKDYVASSFSIEKDDFDLSPFNAEGGLSKMWQLFGDETDAIIKELNVVLAA' A
#
# COMPACT_ATOMS: atom_id res chain seq x y z
N PHE A 1 -9.65 -3.18 -5.39
CA PHE A 1 -9.07 -1.89 -4.90
C PHE A 1 -10.10 -0.88 -4.34
N LYS A 2 -10.99 -0.26 -5.15
CA LYS A 2 -11.91 0.80 -4.66
C LYS A 2 -12.77 0.38 -3.46
N ASN A 3 -13.37 -0.81 -3.53
CA ASN A 3 -14.19 -1.35 -2.43
C ASN A 3 -13.39 -1.60 -1.16
N TRP A 4 -12.13 -2.03 -1.29
CA TRP A 4 -11.23 -2.24 -0.17
C TRP A 4 -10.88 -0.92 0.53
N ILE A 5 -10.61 0.16 -0.23
CA ILE A 5 -10.42 1.51 0.31
C ILE A 5 -11.64 1.96 1.10
N PHE A 6 -12.85 1.78 0.54
CA PHE A 6 -14.08 2.15 1.25
C PHE A 6 -14.28 1.35 2.53
N ALA A 7 -14.00 0.04 2.50
CA ALA A 7 -14.10 -0.80 3.69
C ALA A 7 -13.11 -0.36 4.79
N LYS A 8 -11.85 -0.03 4.43
CA LYS A 8 -10.86 0.49 5.37
C LYS A 8 -11.27 1.82 5.98
N ASN A 9 -11.72 2.77 5.15
CA ASN A 9 -12.18 4.09 5.60
C ASN A 9 -13.49 4.06 6.41
N ALA A 10 -14.29 3.00 6.30
CA ALA A 10 -15.49 2.79 7.09
C ALA A 10 -15.22 2.09 8.45
N GLY A 11 -13.99 1.60 8.66
CA GLY A 11 -13.56 0.90 9.87
C GLY A 11 -12.96 1.83 10.92
N GLN A 12 -11.97 1.33 11.67
CA GLN A 12 -11.27 2.10 12.71
C GLN A 12 -10.37 3.22 12.17
N HIS A 13 -10.10 3.21 10.86
CA HIS A 13 -9.37 4.30 10.22
C HIS A 13 -10.33 5.42 9.86
N ASN A 14 -10.04 6.61 10.38
CA ASN A 14 -10.41 7.83 9.69
C ASN A 14 -9.92 7.73 8.22
N ALA A 15 -10.58 8.43 7.31
CA ALA A 15 -10.24 8.39 5.90
C ALA A 15 -8.72 8.53 5.67
N PHE A 16 -8.15 7.65 4.82
CA PHE A 16 -6.73 7.73 4.45
C PHE A 16 -6.35 9.15 4.05
N THR A 17 -5.20 9.61 4.57
CA THR A 17 -4.59 10.88 4.17
C THR A 17 -4.19 10.87 2.69
N GLU A 18 -3.94 12.04 2.12
CA GLU A 18 -3.47 12.14 0.73
C GLU A 18 -2.18 11.36 0.49
N ALA A 19 -1.23 11.41 1.43
CA ALA A 19 0.03 10.67 1.35
C ALA A 19 -0.18 9.15 1.40
N GLN A 20 -1.05 8.66 2.31
CA GLN A 20 -1.41 7.25 2.35
C GLN A 20 -2.09 6.83 1.03
N MET A 21 -3.01 7.63 0.51
CA MET A 21 -3.70 7.35 -0.76
C MET A 21 -2.75 7.33 -1.96
N GLN A 22 -1.75 8.22 -2.00
CA GLN A 22 -0.70 8.20 -3.03
C GLN A 22 0.07 6.88 -2.96
N TRP A 23 0.48 6.45 -1.77
CA TRP A 23 1.20 5.19 -1.56
C TRP A 23 0.39 3.98 -1.98
N LEU A 24 -0.89 3.91 -1.59
CA LEU A 24 -1.78 2.81 -1.98
C LEU A 24 -1.97 2.74 -3.51
N ARG A 25 -1.96 3.88 -4.21
CA ARG A 25 -2.03 3.93 -5.69
C ARG A 25 -0.73 3.44 -6.32
N MET A 26 0.43 3.87 -5.83
CA MET A 26 1.72 3.37 -6.31
C MET A 26 1.83 1.85 -6.15
N MET A 27 1.42 1.33 -4.99
CA MET A 27 1.39 -0.11 -4.75
C MET A 27 0.47 -0.83 -5.72
N LYS A 28 -0.74 -0.30 -5.94
CA LYS A 28 -1.68 -0.85 -6.91
C LYS A 28 -1.08 -0.92 -8.32
N ASP A 29 -0.44 0.16 -8.77
CA ASP A 29 0.11 0.24 -10.12
C ASP A 29 1.33 -0.68 -10.27
N TYR A 30 2.18 -0.81 -9.23
CA TYR A 30 3.27 -1.78 -9.20
C TYR A 30 2.76 -3.22 -9.31
N VAL A 31 1.81 -3.64 -8.46
CA VAL A 31 1.22 -5.00 -8.50
C VAL A 31 0.58 -5.30 -9.86
N ALA A 32 -0.06 -4.31 -10.49
CA ALA A 32 -0.63 -4.50 -11.83
C ALA A 32 0.42 -4.88 -12.89
N SER A 33 1.70 -4.59 -12.64
CA SER A 33 2.84 -4.93 -13.52
C SER A 33 3.66 -6.14 -13.04
N SER A 34 3.76 -6.37 -11.73
CA SER A 34 4.65 -7.36 -11.11
C SER A 34 3.92 -8.56 -10.50
N PHE A 35 2.58 -8.57 -10.52
CA PHE A 35 1.67 -9.53 -9.88
C PHE A 35 1.62 -9.51 -8.34
N SER A 36 2.69 -9.08 -7.67
CA SER A 36 2.72 -8.94 -6.20
C SER A 36 3.76 -7.91 -5.76
N ILE A 37 3.67 -7.48 -4.50
CA ILE A 37 4.69 -6.70 -3.79
C ILE A 37 5.20 -7.49 -2.59
N GLU A 38 6.51 -7.61 -2.49
CA GLU A 38 7.23 -8.06 -1.30
C GLU A 38 7.93 -6.88 -0.60
N LYS A 39 8.45 -7.10 0.62
CA LYS A 39 9.13 -6.02 1.38
C LYS A 39 10.39 -5.52 0.66
N ASP A 40 11.09 -6.41 -0.03
CA ASP A 40 12.32 -6.08 -0.75
C ASP A 40 12.04 -5.22 -1.99
N ASP A 41 10.82 -5.27 -2.55
CA ASP A 41 10.43 -4.44 -3.69
C ASP A 41 10.39 -2.95 -3.34
N PHE A 42 10.31 -2.59 -2.06
CA PHE A 42 10.35 -1.19 -1.63
C PHE A 42 11.72 -0.53 -1.79
N ASP A 43 12.77 -1.31 -2.08
CA ASP A 43 14.09 -0.82 -2.47
C ASP A 43 14.16 -0.49 -3.98
N LEU A 44 13.11 -0.80 -4.73
CA LEU A 44 12.98 -0.51 -6.17
C LEU A 44 12.12 0.73 -6.42
N SER A 45 12.23 1.29 -7.62
CA SER A 45 11.37 2.38 -8.05
C SER A 45 9.94 1.88 -8.32
N PRO A 46 8.89 2.67 -8.00
CA PRO A 46 8.97 4.06 -7.53
C PRO A 46 9.15 4.22 -6.01
N PHE A 47 9.09 3.15 -5.22
CA PHE A 47 9.04 3.24 -3.76
C PHE A 47 10.32 3.81 -3.13
N ASN A 48 11.49 3.42 -3.63
CA ASN A 48 12.76 3.90 -3.10
C ASN A 48 12.93 5.43 -3.21
N ALA A 49 12.40 6.03 -4.27
CA ALA A 49 12.40 7.48 -4.49
C ALA A 49 11.50 8.22 -3.49
N GLU A 50 10.47 7.55 -2.97
CA GLU A 50 9.53 8.08 -1.99
C GLU A 50 9.92 7.73 -0.53
N GLY A 51 11.10 7.13 -0.32
CA GLY A 51 11.62 6.77 1.01
C GLY A 51 11.44 5.29 1.42
N GLY A 52 11.01 4.44 0.47
CA GLY A 52 11.01 2.99 0.61
C GLY A 52 10.17 2.46 1.77
N LEU A 53 10.54 1.28 2.28
CA LEU A 53 9.78 0.61 3.34
C LEU A 53 9.65 1.47 4.60
N SER A 54 10.69 2.26 4.91
CA SER A 54 10.68 3.21 6.03
C SER A 54 9.57 4.26 5.90
N LYS A 55 9.32 4.79 4.70
CA LYS A 55 8.21 5.72 4.48
C LYS A 55 6.86 5.03 4.66
N MET A 56 6.74 3.78 4.22
CA MET A 56 5.51 3.03 4.45
C MET A 56 5.22 2.84 5.94
N TRP A 57 6.23 2.48 6.74
CA TRP A 57 6.11 2.42 8.20
C TRP A 57 5.71 3.76 8.83
N GLN A 58 6.23 4.88 8.34
CA GLN A 58 5.81 6.20 8.82
C GLN A 58 4.34 6.52 8.50
N LEU A 59 3.82 6.03 7.37
CA LEU A 59 2.45 6.31 6.92
C LEU A 59 1.42 5.37 7.53
N PHE A 60 1.76 4.11 7.75
CA PHE A 60 0.80 3.07 8.14
C PHE A 60 1.13 2.39 9.47
N GLY A 61 2.32 2.63 10.04
CA GLY A 61 2.72 2.08 11.33
C GLY A 61 2.60 0.55 11.36
N ASP A 62 2.02 0.04 12.45
CA ASP A 62 1.83 -1.39 12.72
C ASP A 62 1.00 -2.12 11.66
N GLU A 63 0.27 -1.40 10.81
CA GLU A 63 -0.52 -1.99 9.74
C GLU A 63 0.23 -2.21 8.44
N THR A 64 1.48 -1.77 8.35
CA THR A 64 2.28 -1.89 7.11
C THR A 64 2.23 -3.30 6.53
N ASP A 65 2.46 -4.31 7.37
CA ASP A 65 2.47 -5.71 6.94
C ASP A 65 1.08 -6.22 6.54
N ALA A 66 0.04 -5.78 7.27
CA ALA A 66 -1.33 -6.13 6.95
C ALA A 66 -1.76 -5.53 5.61
N ILE A 67 -1.41 -4.27 5.34
CA ILE A 67 -1.74 -3.57 4.09
C ILE A 67 -1.05 -4.24 2.90
N ILE A 68 0.23 -4.58 3.00
CA ILE A 68 0.95 -5.28 1.92
C ILE A 68 0.25 -6.61 1.61
N LYS A 69 -0.03 -7.42 2.65
CA LYS A 69 -0.68 -8.72 2.49
C LYS A 69 -2.08 -8.59 1.88
N GLU A 70 -2.90 -7.68 2.40
CA GLU A 70 -4.25 -7.47 1.92
C GLU A 70 -4.27 -6.94 0.48
N LEU A 71 -3.39 -6.02 0.12
CA LEU A 71 -3.31 -5.50 -1.24
C LEU A 71 -2.91 -6.59 -2.24
N ASN A 72 -1.93 -7.43 -1.93
CA ASN A 72 -1.58 -8.55 -2.79
C ASN A 72 -2.79 -9.47 -3.04
N VAL A 73 -3.59 -9.77 -2.02
CA VAL A 73 -4.81 -10.59 -2.17
C VAL A 73 -5.88 -9.86 -2.98
N VAL A 74 -6.13 -8.58 -2.68
CA VAL A 74 -7.20 -7.77 -3.30
C VAL A 74 -6.90 -7.41 -4.76
N LEU A 75 -5.62 -7.41 -5.16
CA LEU A 75 -5.18 -7.02 -6.50
C LEU A 75 -4.85 -8.22 -7.40
N ALA A 76 -4.57 -9.39 -6.82
CA ALA A 76 -4.41 -10.64 -7.58
C ALA A 76 -5.75 -11.30 -7.94
N ALA A 77 -6.87 -10.88 -7.30
CA ALA A 77 -8.23 -11.36 -7.54
C ALA A 77 -8.98 -10.49 -8.56
#